data_AF-A0A817U0I3-F1
#
_entry.id   AF-A0A817U0I3-F1
#
_cell.length_a   1.000
_cell.length_b   1.000
_cell.length_c   1.000
_cell.angle_alpha   90.00
_cell.angle_beta   90.00
_cell.angle_gamma   90.00
#
_symmetry.space_group_name_H-M   'P 1'
#
loop_
_entity.id
_entity.type
_entity.pdbx_description
1 polymer ?
#
loop_
_entity_poly.entity_id
_entity_poly.type
_entity_poly.pdbx_seq_one_letter_code
_entity_poly.pdbx_strand_id
1 'polypeptide(L)'
;MFSNRRIKKRSNRLCCFIIILFIFFLLILKYVYKLSPFYPSQSKNCSQLCPYSSILSNDTLQFDSTHFIRHFPDFVCPQNFRNLADWVYGWPNQFREHLKQTTNQGIKIAPCLPPGSIIYVRIWVINEFFDQVYPHLQNKFVLVTGEGDLSSPIHMEILESSNSKIIHWFGQNGQYDVSRSKKFTHIPIGNLLT
;
A
#
# COMPACT_ATOMS: atom_id res chain seq x y z
N MET A 1 -23.35 -67.75 14.98
CA MET A 1 -22.21 -67.01 15.58
C MET A 1 -21.26 -66.48 14.48
N PHE A 2 -21.74 -65.61 13.58
CA PHE A 2 -20.93 -65.06 12.46
C PHE A 2 -21.38 -63.63 12.08
N SER A 3 -21.28 -62.67 13.01
CA SER A 3 -21.64 -61.26 12.71
C SER A 3 -20.56 -60.23 13.02
N ASN A 4 -19.52 -60.56 13.81
CA ASN A 4 -18.54 -59.55 14.26
C ASN A 4 -17.37 -59.24 13.31
N ARG A 5 -17.14 -60.03 12.24
CA ARG A 5 -15.99 -59.77 11.33
C ARG A 5 -16.23 -58.70 10.27
N ARG A 6 -17.48 -58.39 9.89
CA ARG A 6 -17.78 -57.39 8.85
C ARG A 6 -17.67 -55.95 9.35
N ILE A 7 -17.97 -55.70 10.63
CA ILE A 7 -17.94 -54.35 11.22
C ILE A 7 -16.49 -53.83 11.33
N LYS A 8 -15.53 -54.69 11.69
CA LYS A 8 -14.12 -54.32 11.84
C LYS A 8 -13.46 -53.87 10.52
N LYS A 9 -13.86 -54.45 9.38
CA LYS A 9 -13.33 -54.09 8.05
C LYS A 9 -13.84 -52.73 7.53
N ARG A 10 -15.05 -52.32 7.91
CA ARG A 10 -15.60 -50.99 7.54
C ARG A 10 -14.93 -49.86 8.32
N SER A 11 -14.61 -50.08 9.59
CA SER A 11 -13.92 -49.10 10.43
C SER A 11 -12.53 -48.72 9.90
N ASN A 12 -11.73 -49.69 9.43
CA ASN A 12 -10.40 -49.40 8.89
C ASN A 12 -10.41 -48.58 7.59
N ARG A 13 -11.44 -48.74 6.74
CA ARG A 13 -11.56 -47.95 5.49
C ARG A 13 -11.92 -46.50 5.77
N LEU A 14 -12.77 -46.25 6.76
CA LEU A 14 -13.14 -44.90 7.17
C LEU A 14 -11.93 -44.14 7.74
N CYS A 15 -11.11 -44.83 8.54
CA CYS A 15 -9.90 -44.26 9.13
C CYS A 15 -8.88 -43.84 8.05
N CYS A 16 -8.60 -44.70 7.06
CA CYS A 16 -7.72 -44.32 5.95
C CYS A 16 -8.23 -43.11 5.16
N PHE A 17 -9.54 -43.01 4.92
CA PHE A 17 -10.10 -41.89 4.17
C PHE A 17 -9.95 -40.56 4.90
N ILE A 18 -10.14 -40.55 6.22
CA ILE A 18 -9.95 -39.36 7.07
C ILE A 18 -8.48 -38.93 7.06
N ILE A 19 -7.54 -39.87 7.13
CA ILE A 19 -6.10 -39.58 7.09
C ILE A 19 -5.72 -38.95 5.74
N ILE A 20 -6.23 -39.46 4.62
CA ILE A 20 -5.96 -38.91 3.29
C ILE A 20 -6.51 -37.49 3.16
N LEU A 21 -7.73 -37.24 3.62
CA LEU A 21 -8.33 -35.89 3.63
C LEU A 21 -7.50 -34.91 4.47
N PHE A 22 -7.04 -35.34 5.64
CA PHE A 22 -6.21 -34.51 6.52
C PHE A 22 -4.87 -34.17 5.87
N ILE A 23 -4.21 -35.14 5.23
CA ILE A 23 -2.96 -34.91 4.48
C ILE A 23 -3.21 -33.92 3.33
N PHE A 24 -4.29 -34.09 2.58
CA PHE A 24 -4.64 -33.20 1.48
C PHE A 24 -4.91 -31.77 1.96
N PHE A 25 -5.62 -31.62 3.09
CA PHE A 25 -5.87 -30.34 3.74
C PHE A 25 -4.56 -29.67 4.20
N LEU A 26 -3.63 -30.43 4.81
CA LEU A 26 -2.31 -29.92 5.19
C LEU A 26 -1.47 -29.48 3.98
N LEU A 27 -1.56 -30.20 2.85
CA LEU A 27 -0.88 -29.83 1.62
C LEU A 27 -1.47 -28.55 1.01
N ILE A 28 -2.79 -28.40 1.01
CA ILE A 28 -3.46 -27.15 0.59
C ILE A 28 -3.02 -26.01 1.50
N LEU A 29 -3.05 -26.17 2.82
CA LEU A 29 -2.57 -25.15 3.76
C LEU A 29 -1.12 -24.76 3.47
N LYS A 30 -0.23 -25.74 3.29
CA LYS A 30 1.18 -25.48 2.99
C LYS A 30 1.36 -24.75 1.65
N TYR A 31 0.53 -25.08 0.65
CA TYR A 31 0.54 -24.40 -0.65
C TYR A 31 0.00 -22.97 -0.55
N VAL A 32 -1.09 -22.76 0.20
CA VAL A 32 -1.66 -21.44 0.49
C VAL A 32 -0.69 -20.59 1.30
N TYR A 33 0.02 -21.15 2.28
CA TYR A 33 1.07 -20.45 3.03
C TYR A 33 2.29 -20.13 2.16
N LYS A 34 2.63 -20.99 1.19
CA LYS A 34 3.71 -20.71 0.23
C LYS A 34 3.32 -19.63 -0.78
N LEU A 35 2.04 -19.51 -1.09
CA LEU A 35 1.45 -18.43 -1.88
C LEU A 35 1.20 -17.16 -1.07
N SER A 36 1.19 -17.25 0.27
CA SER A 36 1.12 -16.09 1.13
C SER A 36 2.44 -15.32 0.98
N PRO A 37 2.40 -14.05 0.52
CA PRO A 37 3.60 -13.31 0.13
C PRO A 37 4.50 -12.90 1.31
N PHE A 38 4.21 -13.38 2.52
CA PHE A 38 4.97 -13.08 3.72
C PHE A 38 6.19 -14.00 3.84
N TYR A 39 7.24 -13.70 3.07
CA TYR A 39 8.57 -14.29 3.27
C TYR A 39 9.31 -13.51 4.38
N PRO A 40 9.63 -14.11 5.54
CA PRO A 40 10.32 -13.42 6.64
C PRO A 40 11.72 -12.89 6.27
N SER A 41 12.31 -13.39 5.17
CA SER A 41 13.62 -12.98 4.67
C SER A 41 13.63 -11.56 4.07
N GLN A 42 12.50 -10.99 3.67
CA GLN A 42 12.43 -9.61 3.17
C GLN A 42 12.58 -8.56 4.29
N SER A 43 12.21 -8.89 5.53
CA SER A 43 12.18 -7.92 6.64
C SER A 43 13.55 -7.30 6.96
N LYS A 44 14.67 -8.04 6.77
CA LYS A 44 16.02 -7.52 7.03
C LYS A 44 16.50 -6.47 6.02
N ASN A 45 15.94 -6.45 4.80
CA ASN A 45 16.26 -5.42 3.81
C ASN A 45 15.33 -4.21 3.91
N CYS A 46 14.12 -4.37 4.46
CA CYS A 46 13.16 -3.28 4.58
C CYS A 46 13.65 -2.14 5.47
N SER A 47 14.38 -2.43 6.55
CA SER A 47 14.96 -1.39 7.42
C SER A 47 15.98 -0.49 6.70
N GLN A 48 16.65 -0.99 5.66
CA GLN A 48 17.58 -0.20 4.85
C GLN A 48 16.85 0.64 3.78
N LEU A 49 15.70 0.16 3.30
CA LEU A 49 14.92 0.82 2.24
C LEU A 49 13.94 1.87 2.79
N CYS A 50 13.50 1.73 4.03
CA CYS A 50 12.58 2.65 4.69
C CYS A 50 13.15 3.15 6.05
N PRO A 51 14.28 3.87 6.07
CA PRO A 51 14.94 4.28 7.31
C PRO A 51 14.14 5.28 8.17
N TYR A 52 13.06 5.87 7.62
CA TYR A 52 12.20 6.85 8.30
C TYR A 52 10.72 6.45 8.26
N SER A 53 10.41 5.15 8.12
CA SER A 53 9.02 4.70 8.27
C SER A 53 8.52 5.15 9.63
N SER A 54 7.44 5.91 9.65
CA SER A 54 6.79 6.31 10.88
C SER A 54 6.48 5.06 11.72
N ILE A 55 6.93 5.05 12.98
CA ILE A 55 6.61 3.95 13.90
C ILE A 55 5.21 4.23 14.42
N LEU A 56 4.24 3.43 13.97
CA LEU A 56 2.90 3.44 14.54
C LEU A 56 2.96 2.83 15.94
N SER A 57 3.07 3.68 16.96
CA SER A 57 2.88 3.34 18.37
C SER A 57 1.42 3.62 18.74
N ASN A 58 0.77 2.77 19.55
CA ASN A 58 -0.62 2.84 20.05
C ASN A 58 -1.28 4.25 20.03
N ASP A 59 -1.64 4.76 18.84
CA ASP A 59 -2.33 6.03 18.55
C ASP A 59 -1.49 7.29 18.27
N THR A 60 -0.17 7.21 18.13
CA THR A 60 0.68 8.34 17.74
C THR A 60 1.62 7.99 16.59
N LEU A 61 1.54 8.79 15.51
CA LEU A 61 2.47 8.71 14.39
C LEU A 61 3.64 9.66 14.66
N GLN A 62 4.78 9.11 15.11
CA GLN A 62 5.97 9.92 15.40
C GLN A 62 6.82 10.07 14.14
N PHE A 63 6.84 11.28 13.58
CA PHE A 63 7.75 11.64 12.49
C PHE A 63 9.12 11.98 13.08
N ASP A 64 10.11 11.11 12.92
CA ASP A 64 11.51 11.43 13.23
C ASP A 64 12.10 12.27 12.09
N SER A 65 11.65 13.53 12.02
CA SER A 65 12.05 14.49 11.00
C SER A 65 12.77 15.67 11.66
N THR A 66 14.07 15.80 11.40
CA THR A 66 14.83 17.03 11.64
C THR A 66 14.52 18.14 10.62
N HIS A 67 13.59 17.92 9.69
CA HIS A 67 13.26 18.88 8.63
C HIS A 67 12.24 19.91 9.12
N PHE A 68 12.60 21.19 8.97
CA PHE A 68 11.68 22.29 9.13
C PHE A 68 10.71 22.35 7.94
N ILE A 69 9.43 22.12 8.19
CA ILE A 69 8.37 22.33 7.20
C ILE A 69 8.04 23.83 7.19
N ARG A 70 8.29 24.51 6.07
CA ARG A 70 7.87 25.90 5.90
C ARG A 70 6.37 25.93 5.55
N HIS A 71 5.57 26.35 6.51
CA HIS A 71 4.15 26.58 6.32
C HIS A 71 3.91 28.03 5.93
N PHE A 72 3.33 28.25 4.75
CA PHE A 72 2.79 29.55 4.35
C PHE A 72 1.29 29.49 4.59
N PRO A 73 0.74 30.20 5.59
CA PRO A 73 -0.66 30.05 6.00
C PRO A 73 -1.65 30.31 4.85
N ASP A 74 -1.24 31.12 3.88
CA ASP A 74 -2.07 31.51 2.74
C ASP A 74 -1.86 30.62 1.50
N PHE A 75 -0.93 29.66 1.54
CA PHE A 75 -0.59 28.82 0.39
C PHE A 75 -0.35 27.37 0.78
N VAL A 76 -1.20 26.50 0.27
CA VAL A 76 -0.97 25.05 0.33
C VAL A 76 -0.03 24.67 -0.81
N CYS A 77 1.25 24.53 -0.49
CA CYS A 77 2.23 24.01 -1.45
C CYS A 77 2.15 22.48 -1.50
N PRO A 78 1.88 21.84 -2.66
CA PRO A 78 1.90 20.37 -2.79
C PRO A 78 3.20 19.73 -2.31
N GLN A 79 4.33 20.43 -2.45
CA GLN A 79 5.63 19.96 -2.00
C GLN A 79 5.68 19.75 -0.48
N ASN A 80 4.81 20.38 0.30
CA ASN A 80 4.73 20.15 1.74
C ASN A 80 4.15 18.77 2.06
N PHE A 81 3.19 18.26 1.27
CA PHE A 81 2.65 16.92 1.48
C PHE A 81 3.67 15.83 1.16
N ARG A 82 4.58 16.07 0.21
CA ARG A 82 5.72 15.19 -0.05
C ARG A 82 6.56 14.97 1.21
N ASN A 83 6.78 16.02 2.00
CA ASN A 83 7.59 15.92 3.22
C ASN A 83 6.91 15.14 4.35
N LEU A 84 5.60 14.90 4.23
CA LEU A 84 4.82 14.08 5.17
C LEU A 84 4.68 12.62 4.70
N ALA A 85 5.17 12.29 3.50
CA ALA A 85 5.04 10.96 2.95
C ALA A 85 6.11 10.01 3.49
N ASP A 86 5.73 8.78 3.80
CA ASP A 86 6.67 7.70 4.14
C ASP A 86 7.51 7.29 2.92
N TRP A 87 6.98 7.53 1.71
CA TRP A 87 7.67 7.26 0.45
C TRP A 87 7.27 8.22 -0.67
N VAL A 88 8.26 8.62 -1.48
CA VAL A 88 8.09 9.52 -2.64
C VAL A 88 8.49 8.79 -3.93
N TYR A 89 7.55 8.67 -4.87
CA TYR A 89 7.76 8.03 -6.17
C TYR A 89 7.85 9.06 -7.32
N GLY A 90 8.86 8.87 -8.19
CA GLY A 90 9.03 9.64 -9.42
C GLY A 90 9.46 11.09 -9.26
N TRP A 91 10.10 11.44 -8.13
CA TRP A 91 10.59 12.81 -7.92
C TRP A 91 11.79 13.11 -8.83
N PRO A 92 11.77 14.22 -9.60
CA PRO A 92 12.89 14.58 -10.44
C PRO A 92 14.01 15.22 -9.61
N ASN A 93 15.26 15.04 -10.05
CA ASN A 93 16.39 15.79 -9.50
C ASN A 93 16.47 17.22 -10.10
N GLN A 94 15.34 17.94 -10.12
CA GLN A 94 15.21 19.23 -10.82
C GLN A 94 15.51 20.45 -9.94
N PHE A 95 15.45 20.30 -8.61
CA PHE A 95 15.64 21.41 -7.66
C PHE A 95 16.88 21.29 -6.78
N ARG A 96 17.80 20.36 -7.11
CA ARG A 96 18.95 19.99 -6.25
C ARG A 96 18.53 19.61 -4.82
N GLU A 97 17.27 19.22 -4.65
CA GLU A 97 16.76 18.69 -3.39
C GLU A 97 17.22 17.24 -3.26
N HIS A 98 18.02 16.97 -2.24
CA HIS A 98 18.41 15.61 -1.89
C HIS A 98 17.34 14.99 -1.01
N LEU A 99 16.36 14.35 -1.64
CA LEU A 99 15.41 13.50 -0.92
C LEU A 99 16.12 12.20 -0.54
N LYS A 100 16.15 11.89 0.76
CA LYS A 100 16.74 10.63 1.24
C LYS A 100 15.94 9.39 0.80
N GLN A 101 14.68 9.55 0.37
CA GLN A 101 13.72 8.47 0.16
C GLN A 101 13.10 8.44 -1.25
N THR A 102 13.81 8.91 -2.26
CA THR A 102 13.38 8.70 -3.65
C THR A 102 13.99 7.42 -4.19
N THR A 103 13.14 6.49 -4.61
CA THR A 103 13.59 5.39 -5.47
C THR A 103 12.51 5.05 -6.47
N ASN A 104 12.95 4.84 -7.71
CA ASN A 104 12.09 4.31 -8.78
C ASN A 104 12.01 2.77 -8.69
N GLN A 105 12.67 2.13 -7.72
CA GLN A 105 12.58 0.69 -7.47
C GLN A 105 11.33 0.36 -6.63
N GLY A 106 10.16 0.86 -7.05
CA GLY A 106 8.92 0.76 -6.28
C GLY A 106 8.54 -0.67 -5.92
N ILE A 107 8.82 -1.63 -6.80
CA ILE A 107 8.60 -3.07 -6.58
C ILE A 107 9.35 -3.59 -5.32
N LYS A 108 10.54 -3.05 -5.03
CA LYS A 108 11.33 -3.47 -3.87
C LYS A 108 10.84 -2.86 -2.56
N ILE A 109 10.29 -1.65 -2.62
CA ILE A 109 9.77 -0.93 -1.44
C ILE A 109 8.35 -1.36 -1.11
N ALA A 110 7.51 -1.63 -2.11
CA ALA A 110 6.10 -1.90 -1.93
C ALA A 110 5.76 -2.98 -0.88
N PRO A 111 6.52 -4.09 -0.73
CA PRO A 111 6.30 -5.07 0.33
C PRO A 111 6.67 -4.58 1.74
N CYS A 112 7.53 -3.57 1.85
CA CYS A 112 8.07 -3.07 3.10
C CYS A 112 7.23 -1.96 3.75
N LEU A 113 6.29 -1.37 3.01
CA LEU A 113 5.48 -0.26 3.50
C LEU A 113 4.46 -0.74 4.53
N PRO A 114 4.43 -0.19 5.76
CA PRO A 114 3.44 -0.58 6.77
C PRO A 114 2.01 -0.18 6.36
N PRO A 115 0.98 -0.82 6.94
CA PRO A 115 -0.40 -0.36 6.81
C PRO A 115 -0.56 1.11 7.21
N GLY A 116 -1.29 1.86 6.40
CA GLY A 116 -1.53 3.29 6.62
C GLY A 116 -0.45 4.22 6.08
N SER A 117 0.61 3.68 5.45
CA SER A 117 1.68 4.51 4.85
C SER A 117 1.12 5.59 3.93
N ILE A 118 1.76 6.75 3.93
CA ILE A 118 1.48 7.86 3.01
C ILE A 118 2.46 7.76 1.85
N ILE A 119 1.93 7.55 0.64
CA ILE A 119 2.73 7.48 -0.59
C ILE A 119 2.48 8.74 -1.40
N TYR A 120 3.52 9.55 -1.60
CA TYR A 120 3.48 10.66 -2.54
C TYR A 120 3.92 10.18 -3.91
N VAL A 121 3.09 10.39 -4.92
CA VAL A 121 3.39 10.08 -6.32
C VAL A 121 3.34 11.37 -7.11
N ARG A 122 4.45 11.70 -7.78
CA ARG A 122 4.45 12.81 -8.74
C ARG A 122 3.44 12.53 -9.85
N ILE A 123 2.59 13.51 -10.16
CA ILE A 123 1.46 13.25 -11.08
C ILE A 123 1.90 12.80 -12.48
N TRP A 124 3.07 13.23 -12.94
CA TRP A 124 3.62 12.85 -14.25
C TRP A 124 3.91 11.35 -14.40
N VAL A 125 4.11 10.61 -13.30
CA VAL A 125 4.43 9.17 -13.32
C VAL A 125 3.30 8.33 -12.73
N ILE A 126 2.10 8.89 -12.54
CA ILE A 126 1.01 8.21 -11.85
C ILE A 126 0.54 6.95 -12.59
N ASN A 127 0.49 6.98 -13.93
CA ASN A 127 0.15 5.80 -14.74
C ASN A 127 1.18 4.69 -14.53
N GLU A 128 2.46 5.02 -14.62
CA GLU A 128 3.56 4.09 -14.38
C GLU A 128 3.49 3.50 -12.96
N PHE A 129 3.17 4.31 -11.96
CA PHE A 129 2.96 3.85 -10.59
C PHE A 129 1.84 2.81 -10.51
N PHE A 130 0.69 3.06 -11.13
CA PHE A 130 -0.42 2.11 -11.12
C PHE A 130 -0.14 0.83 -11.91
N ASP A 131 0.67 0.90 -12.96
CA ASP A 131 1.04 -0.26 -13.76
C ASP A 131 2.13 -1.11 -13.09
N GLN A 132 3.15 -0.47 -12.53
CA GLN A 132 4.40 -1.13 -12.13
C GLN A 132 4.57 -1.28 -10.62
N VAL A 133 3.86 -0.50 -9.80
CA VAL A 133 4.07 -0.46 -8.34
C VAL A 133 2.82 -0.91 -7.59
N TYR A 134 1.67 -0.33 -7.91
CA TYR A 134 0.40 -0.60 -7.23
C TYR A 134 0.04 -2.10 -7.12
N PRO A 135 0.29 -2.96 -8.12
CA PRO A 135 0.02 -4.38 -8.02
C PRO A 135 0.82 -5.05 -6.89
N HIS A 136 2.02 -4.56 -6.61
CA HIS A 136 2.95 -5.12 -5.62
C HIS A 136 2.74 -4.57 -4.20
N LEU A 137 1.99 -3.47 -4.03
CA LEU A 137 1.62 -2.97 -2.70
C LEU A 137 0.74 -4.00 -2.00
N GLN A 138 1.07 -4.34 -0.76
CA GLN A 138 0.30 -5.35 -0.01
C GLN A 138 -0.66 -4.69 0.97
N ASN A 139 -0.22 -3.60 1.58
CA ASN A 139 -0.94 -2.92 2.63
C ASN A 139 -1.77 -1.76 2.08
N LYS A 140 -2.84 -1.42 2.80
CA LYS A 140 -3.65 -0.24 2.48
C LYS A 140 -2.85 1.02 2.81
N PHE A 141 -2.99 2.05 1.99
CA PHE A 141 -2.18 3.27 2.06
C PHE A 141 -2.99 4.51 1.71
N VAL A 142 -2.47 5.67 2.10
CA VAL A 142 -2.97 6.99 1.66
C VAL A 142 -2.16 7.41 0.44
N LEU A 143 -2.84 7.75 -0.66
CA LEU A 143 -2.22 8.25 -1.87
C LEU A 143 -2.24 9.77 -1.87
N VAL A 144 -1.10 10.38 -2.14
CA VAL A 144 -1.01 11.81 -2.40
C VAL A 144 -0.45 12.00 -3.80
N THR A 145 -1.10 12.81 -4.63
CA THR A 145 -0.58 13.22 -5.93
C THR A 145 -0.48 14.73 -6.04
N GLY A 146 0.57 15.19 -6.70
CA GLY A 146 0.79 16.60 -6.95
C GLY A 146 2.02 16.84 -7.82
N GLU A 147 2.38 18.12 -7.94
CA GLU A 147 3.46 18.62 -8.80
C GLU A 147 3.20 18.30 -10.27
N GLY A 148 2.47 19.21 -10.95
CA GLY A 148 2.15 19.11 -12.37
C GLY A 148 0.76 19.64 -12.67
N ASP A 149 0.42 19.72 -13.96
CA ASP A 149 -0.84 20.31 -14.45
C ASP A 149 -1.94 19.27 -14.70
N LEU A 150 -1.62 17.99 -14.51
CA LEU A 150 -2.57 16.90 -14.69
C LEU A 150 -3.58 16.86 -13.53
N SER A 151 -4.84 16.65 -13.87
CA SER A 151 -5.94 16.51 -12.93
C SER A 151 -5.86 15.19 -12.17
N SER A 152 -6.19 15.20 -10.88
CA SER A 152 -6.41 13.99 -10.07
C SER A 152 -7.87 13.92 -9.57
N PRO A 153 -8.43 12.72 -9.38
CA PRO A 153 -7.86 11.39 -9.66
C PRO A 153 -8.03 10.99 -11.14
N ILE A 154 -7.12 10.15 -11.67
CA ILE A 154 -7.20 9.64 -13.05
C ILE A 154 -7.58 8.16 -13.17
N HIS A 155 -7.59 7.41 -12.07
CA HIS A 155 -7.93 5.98 -12.01
C HIS A 155 -9.06 5.72 -11.02
N MET A 156 -10.24 6.26 -11.33
CA MET A 156 -11.41 6.20 -10.44
C MET A 156 -11.87 4.76 -10.19
N GLU A 157 -11.78 3.91 -11.21
CA GLU A 157 -12.07 2.50 -11.13
C GLU A 157 -11.19 1.77 -10.08
N ILE A 158 -9.92 2.18 -9.95
CA ILE A 158 -9.01 1.63 -8.94
C ILE A 158 -9.36 2.17 -7.55
N LEU A 159 -9.71 3.46 -7.44
CA LEU A 159 -10.08 4.09 -6.18
C LEU A 159 -11.36 3.48 -5.58
N GLU A 160 -12.39 3.30 -6.41
CA GLU A 160 -13.71 2.81 -5.99
C GLU A 160 -13.83 1.28 -5.99
N SER A 161 -12.84 0.55 -6.50
CA SER A 161 -12.83 -0.91 -6.45
C SER A 161 -12.98 -1.43 -5.03
N SER A 162 -13.73 -2.54 -4.86
CA SER A 162 -13.82 -3.28 -3.60
C SER A 162 -12.46 -3.83 -3.15
N ASN A 163 -11.55 -4.07 -4.11
CA ASN A 163 -10.18 -4.51 -3.86
C ASN A 163 -9.18 -3.36 -3.81
N SER A 164 -9.65 -2.11 -3.73
CA SER A 164 -8.77 -0.94 -3.65
C SER A 164 -7.90 -0.99 -2.39
N LYS A 165 -6.60 -0.78 -2.59
CA LYS A 165 -5.61 -0.62 -1.50
C LYS A 165 -5.52 0.85 -1.06
N ILE A 166 -6.18 1.76 -1.77
CA ILE A 166 -6.20 3.18 -1.44
C ILE A 166 -7.25 3.42 -0.35
N ILE A 167 -6.79 3.90 0.81
CA ILE A 167 -7.64 4.35 1.92
C ILE A 167 -8.30 5.66 1.51
N HIS A 168 -7.47 6.60 1.07
CA HIS A 168 -7.86 7.93 0.64
C HIS A 168 -6.85 8.47 -0.37
N TRP A 169 -7.30 9.30 -1.31
CA TRP A 169 -6.47 9.95 -2.31
C TRP A 169 -6.61 11.47 -2.18
N PHE A 170 -5.51 12.13 -1.81
CA PHE A 170 -5.37 13.58 -1.87
C PHE A 170 -4.71 13.98 -3.19
N GLY A 171 -5.39 14.78 -4.02
CA GLY A 171 -4.90 15.10 -5.35
C GLY A 171 -5.12 16.54 -5.78
N GLN A 172 -4.25 17.02 -6.66
CA GLN A 172 -4.27 18.36 -7.23
C GLN A 172 -5.06 18.45 -8.53
N ASN A 173 -5.41 19.68 -8.93
CA ASN A 173 -6.08 20.02 -10.19
C ASN A 173 -7.35 19.19 -10.43
N GLY A 174 -8.11 18.92 -9.37
CA GLY A 174 -9.35 18.18 -9.44
C GLY A 174 -10.40 18.95 -10.21
N GLN A 175 -10.45 18.73 -11.53
CA GLN A 175 -11.62 19.03 -12.36
C GLN A 175 -12.75 18.02 -12.11
N TYR A 176 -12.50 17.04 -11.26
CA TYR A 176 -13.42 15.97 -10.92
C TYR A 176 -14.41 16.42 -9.84
N ASP A 177 -15.66 16.00 -10.00
CA ASP A 177 -16.70 16.20 -9.00
C ASP A 177 -16.42 15.34 -7.76
N VAL A 178 -15.95 16.00 -6.69
CA VAL A 178 -15.63 15.38 -5.40
C VAL A 178 -16.79 14.61 -4.78
N SER A 179 -18.05 14.86 -5.18
CA SER A 179 -19.21 14.12 -4.68
C SER A 179 -19.25 12.65 -5.14
N ARG A 180 -18.50 12.31 -6.20
CA ARG A 180 -18.51 10.96 -6.79
C ARG A 180 -17.68 9.94 -6.00
N SER A 181 -16.82 10.38 -5.08
CA SER A 181 -16.02 9.51 -4.23
C SER A 181 -15.90 10.05 -2.82
N LYS A 182 -16.14 9.19 -1.82
CA LYS A 182 -15.84 9.53 -0.42
C LYS A 182 -14.36 9.35 -0.08
N LYS A 183 -13.57 8.77 -0.98
CA LYS A 183 -12.15 8.47 -0.82
C LYS A 183 -11.25 9.48 -1.52
N PHE A 184 -11.79 10.56 -2.09
CA PHE A 184 -11.01 11.59 -2.74
C PHE A 184 -11.15 12.93 -2.02
N THR A 185 -10.04 13.65 -1.86
CA THR A 185 -10.05 15.04 -1.40
C THR A 185 -9.15 15.87 -2.29
N HIS A 186 -9.69 16.99 -2.75
CA HIS A 186 -8.94 17.95 -3.52
C HIS A 186 -7.94 18.69 -2.63
N ILE A 187 -6.68 18.74 -3.05
CA ILE A 187 -5.66 19.61 -2.47
C ILE A 187 -5.80 20.98 -3.15
N PRO A 188 -6.20 22.04 -2.42
CA PRO A 188 -6.25 23.37 -3.00
C PRO A 188 -4.84 23.82 -3.42
N ILE A 189 -4.75 24.47 -4.58
CA ILE A 189 -3.51 25.06 -5.09
C ILE A 189 -3.71 26.56 -5.16
N GLY A 190 -2.73 27.32 -4.67
CA GLY A 190 -2.82 28.77 -4.63
C GLY A 190 -3.65 29.28 -3.46
N ASN A 191 -3.90 30.59 -3.47
CA ASN A 191 -4.58 31.26 -2.39
C ASN A 191 -6.09 31.03 -2.51
N LEU A 192 -6.74 30.57 -1.44
CA LEU A 192 -8.19 30.63 -1.28
C LEU A 192 -8.58 32.09 -0.96
N LEU A 193 -8.18 33.05 -1.80
CA LEU A 193 -8.70 34.40 -1.70
C LEU A 193 -10.00 34.41 -2.48
N THR A 194 -11.08 34.22 -1.72
CA THR A 194 -12.38 34.84 -1.98
C THR A 194 -12.24 36.29 -2.40
#